data_AF-A0A653G4F3-F1
#
_entry.id   AF-A0A653G4F3-F1
#
_cell.length_a   1.000
_cell.length_b   1.000
_cell.length_c   1.000
_cell.angle_alpha   90.00
_cell.angle_beta   90.00
_cell.angle_gamma   90.00
#
_symmetry.space_group_name_H-M   'P 1'
#
loop_
_entity.id
_entity.type
_entity.pdbx_description
1 polymer ?
#
loop_
_entity_poly.entity_id
_entity_poly.type
_entity_poly.pdbx_seq_one_letter_code
_entity_poly.pdbx_strand_id
1 'polypeptide(L)'
;MINNYFEIDKQGNLKETSREFNKKPKIKKDFFTEYININVGYSLVTPILIGVIIGLALDNKLSTKPFFTVFFIFFGMVSSIYNLYRVYKDDRRKSH
;
A
#
# COMPACT_ATOMS: atom_id res chain seq x y z
N MET A 1 22.38 10.79 -19.79
CA MET A 1 22.83 12.20 -19.86
C MET A 1 23.78 12.40 -18.70
N ILE A 2 25.07 12.46 -19.02
CA ILE A 2 26.11 12.81 -18.07
C ILE A 2 26.09 14.34 -18.06
N ASN A 3 25.62 14.92 -16.96
CA ASN A 3 25.67 16.38 -16.78
C ASN A 3 26.97 16.67 -16.04
N ASN A 4 27.92 17.29 -16.72
CA ASN A 4 29.13 17.79 -16.09
C ASN A 4 28.79 19.07 -15.33
N TYR A 5 29.26 19.15 -14.09
CA TYR A 5 29.17 20.38 -13.32
C TYR A 5 30.52 20.68 -12.68
N PHE A 6 30.74 21.96 -12.45
CA PHE A 6 31.97 22.48 -11.88
C PHE A 6 31.72 22.73 -10.40
N GLU A 7 32.50 22.06 -9.56
CA GLU A 7 32.48 22.25 -8.11
C GLU A 7 33.68 23.11 -7.72
N ILE A 8 33.47 24.10 -6.85
CA ILE A 8 34.56 24.93 -6.32
C ILE A 8 35.11 24.20 -5.10
N ASP A 9 36.38 23.82 -5.15
CA ASP A 9 37.05 23.18 -4.03
C ASP A 9 37.28 24.17 -2.87
N LYS A 10 37.71 23.66 -1.71
CA LYS A 10 37.95 24.51 -0.53
C LYS A 10 39.10 25.50 -0.73
N GLN A 11 39.88 25.34 -1.80
CA GLN A 11 40.97 26.21 -2.21
C GLN A 11 40.51 27.28 -3.22
N GLY A 12 39.23 27.26 -3.62
CA GLY A 12 38.65 28.23 -4.55
C GLY A 12 38.84 27.87 -6.02
N ASN A 13 39.31 26.66 -6.36
CA ASN A 13 39.53 26.24 -7.74
C ASN A 13 38.31 25.53 -8.31
N LEU A 14 38.06 25.76 -9.60
CA LEU A 14 37.01 25.08 -10.35
C LEU A 14 37.50 23.69 -10.77
N LYS A 15 36.85 22.63 -10.28
CA LYS A 15 37.10 21.25 -10.69
C LYS A 15 35.87 20.69 -11.41
N GLU A 16 36.07 20.22 -12.64
CA GLU A 16 35.03 19.51 -13.39
C GLU A 16 34.84 18.12 -12.78
N THR A 17 33.62 17.81 -12.32
CA THR A 17 33.29 16.52 -11.75
C THR A 17 32.10 15.91 -12.47
N SER A 18 32.29 14.71 -13.00
CA SER A 18 31.25 13.91 -13.63
C SER A 18 30.67 12.96 -12.57
N ARG A 19 29.65 13.39 -11.82
CA ARG A 19 28.85 12.40 -11.06
C ARG A 19 27.90 11.73 -12.04
N GLU A 20 28.11 10.43 -12.27
CA GLU A 20 27.06 9.58 -12.83
C GLU A 20 25.90 9.56 -11.85
N PHE A 21 24.86 10.34 -12.16
CA PHE A 21 23.57 10.21 -11.49
C PHE A 21 22.99 8.85 -11.89
N ASN A 22 23.35 7.81 -11.14
CA ASN A 22 22.68 6.53 -11.14
C ASN A 22 21.21 6.81 -10.81
N LYS A 23 20.39 6.96 -11.86
CA LYS A 23 18.93 7.05 -11.73
C LYS A 23 18.52 5.82 -10.95
N LYS A 24 18.15 5.99 -9.68
CA LYS A 24 17.58 4.92 -8.86
C LYS A 24 16.52 4.23 -9.73
N PRO A 25 16.50 2.89 -9.82
CA PRO A 25 15.53 2.20 -10.64
C PRO A 25 14.16 2.74 -10.25
N LYS A 26 13.42 3.26 -11.24
CA LYS A 26 12.04 3.67 -11.06
C LYS A 26 11.29 2.39 -10.68
N ILE A 27 11.19 2.12 -9.38
CA ILE A 27 10.18 1.22 -8.85
C ILE A 27 8.90 1.80 -9.42
N LYS A 28 8.26 1.07 -10.34
CA LYS A 28 6.93 1.42 -10.81
C LYS A 28 6.07 1.35 -9.56
N LYS A 29 5.96 2.49 -8.86
CA LYS A 29 5.02 2.67 -7.78
C LYS A 29 3.68 2.58 -8.49
N ASP A 30 3.04 1.42 -8.37
CA ASP A 30 1.69 1.22 -8.88
C ASP A 30 0.87 2.42 -8.43
N PHE A 31 0.14 3.05 -9.35
CA PHE A 31 -0.68 4.23 -9.08
C PHE A 31 -1.63 4.02 -7.88
N PHE A 32 -1.95 2.76 -7.59
CA PHE A 32 -2.66 2.33 -6.39
C PHE A 32 -1.91 2.63 -5.10
N THR A 33 -0.61 2.35 -5.01
CA THR A 33 0.19 2.40 -3.77
C THR A 33 0.43 3.82 -3.26
N GLU A 34 0.45 4.82 -4.15
CA GLU A 34 0.65 6.23 -3.76
C GLU A 34 -0.64 6.91 -3.28
N TYR A 35 -1.81 6.40 -3.70
CA TYR A 35 -3.12 6.93 -3.32
C TYR A 35 -3.77 6.16 -2.16
N ILE A 36 -3.36 4.92 -1.90
CA ILE A 36 -3.85 4.10 -0.77
C ILE A 36 -3.08 4.31 0.55
N ASN A 37 -2.50 5.49 0.76
CA ASN A 37 -2.29 6.00 2.13
C ASN A 37 -3.64 6.37 2.80
N ILE A 38 -4.70 5.61 2.50
CA ILE A 38 -5.96 5.69 3.19
C ILE A 38 -5.74 4.88 4.47
N ASN A 39 -5.37 5.61 5.52
CA ASN A 39 -5.53 5.29 6.93
C ASN A 39 -6.38 4.03 7.14
N VAL A 40 -5.83 3.04 7.85
CA VAL A 40 -6.47 1.92 8.57
C VAL A 40 -7.95 1.61 8.27
N GLY A 41 -8.85 2.61 8.36
CA GLY A 41 -10.23 2.55 7.88
C GLY A 41 -10.43 1.88 6.51
N TYR A 42 -9.60 2.14 5.48
CA TYR A 42 -9.78 1.44 4.19
C TYR A 42 -9.49 -0.06 4.29
N SER A 43 -8.45 -0.41 5.06
CA SER A 43 -8.07 -1.79 5.34
C SER A 43 -9.15 -2.56 6.11
N LEU A 44 -10.00 -1.85 6.87
CA LEU A 44 -11.15 -2.40 7.59
C LEU A 44 -12.40 -2.47 6.71
N VAL A 45 -12.73 -1.39 5.99
CA VAL A 45 -14.00 -1.29 5.25
C VAL A 45 -13.99 -2.17 3.99
N THR A 46 -12.86 -2.28 3.30
CA THR A 46 -12.71 -3.04 2.06
C THR A 46 -13.09 -4.53 2.18
N PRO A 47 -12.49 -5.32 3.10
CA PRO A 47 -12.85 -6.73 3.26
C PRO A 47 -14.31 -6.93 3.72
N ILE A 48 -14.87 -6.02 4.51
CA ILE A 48 -16.28 -6.08 4.90
C ILE A 48 -17.19 -5.86 3.70
N LEU A 49 -16.94 -4.82 2.89
CA LEU A 49 -17.69 -4.54 1.65
C LEU A 49 -17.65 -5.71 0.68
N ILE A 50 -16.47 -6.30 0.47
CA ILE A 50 -16.31 -7.48 -0.38
C ILE A 50 -17.16 -8.64 0.16
N GLY A 51 -17.12 -8.88 1.48
CA GLY A 51 -17.95 -9.89 2.13
C GLY A 51 -19.45 -9.66 1.93
N VAL A 52 -19.93 -8.42 2.05
CA VAL A 52 -21.33 -8.05 1.81
C VAL A 52 -21.72 -8.32 0.36
N ILE A 53 -20.92 -7.88 -0.61
CA ILE A 53 -21.22 -8.06 -2.04
C ILE A 53 -21.30 -9.54 -2.39
N ILE A 54 -20.32 -10.33 -1.96
CA ILE A 54 -20.29 -11.77 -2.21
C ILE A 54 -21.46 -12.46 -1.50
N GLY A 55 -21.70 -12.10 -0.24
CA GLY A 55 -22.77 -12.67 0.56
C GLY A 55 -24.15 -12.41 -0.04
N LEU A 56 -24.43 -11.19 -0.48
CA LEU A 56 -25.69 -10.85 -1.15
C LEU A 56 -25.85 -11.57 -2.48
N ALA A 57 -24.78 -11.65 -3.29
CA ALA A 57 -24.81 -12.40 -4.54
C ALA A 57 -25.11 -13.89 -4.30
N LEU A 58 -24.57 -14.46 -3.23
CA LEU A 58 -24.77 -15.86 -2.88
C LEU A 58 -26.16 -16.11 -2.29
N ASP A 59 -26.63 -15.24 -1.40
CA ASP A 59 -27.97 -15.31 -0.82
C ASP A 59 -29.05 -15.20 -1.90
N ASN A 60 -28.87 -14.29 -2.87
CA ASN A 60 -29.78 -14.15 -4.01
C ASN A 60 -29.74 -15.37 -4.94
N LYS A 61 -28.58 -16.00 -5.13
CA LYS A 61 -28.45 -17.19 -5.98
C LYS A 61 -29.05 -18.44 -5.34
N LEU A 62 -28.95 -18.57 -4.02
CA LEU A 62 -29.43 -19.73 -3.26
C LEU A 62 -30.84 -19.54 -2.68
N SER A 63 -31.47 -18.38 -2.94
CA SER A 63 -32.76 -17.97 -2.36
C SER A 63 -32.78 -18.11 -0.83
N THR A 64 -31.62 -17.95 -0.20
CA THR A 64 -31.51 -18.00 1.25
C THR A 64 -31.83 -16.64 1.83
N LYS A 65 -32.43 -16.63 3.02
CA LYS A 65 -32.40 -15.45 3.91
C LYS A 65 -30.95 -14.96 4.05
N PRO A 66 -30.67 -13.70 4.44
CA PRO A 66 -29.33 -13.08 4.39
C PRO A 66 -28.30 -13.73 5.34
N PHE A 67 -28.08 -15.02 5.20
CA PHE A 67 -27.33 -15.90 6.07
C PHE A 67 -25.89 -15.95 5.60
N PHE A 68 -25.66 -16.11 4.29
CA PHE A 68 -24.33 -16.00 3.73
C PHE A 68 -23.79 -14.59 3.88
N THR A 69 -24.63 -13.56 3.71
CA THR A 69 -24.26 -12.16 3.96
C THR A 69 -23.74 -11.97 5.38
N VAL A 70 -24.47 -12.43 6.41
CA VAL A 70 -24.02 -12.31 7.80
C VAL A 70 -22.72 -13.10 8.04
N PHE A 71 -22.62 -14.31 7.49
CA PHE A 71 -21.42 -15.14 7.60
C PHE A 71 -20.19 -14.47 6.97
N PHE A 72 -20.33 -13.94 5.76
CA PHE A 72 -19.23 -13.26 5.06
C PHE A 72 -18.86 -11.92 5.68
N ILE A 73 -19.82 -11.18 6.26
CA ILE A 73 -19.52 -9.99 7.06
C ILE A 73 -18.63 -10.35 8.26
N PHE A 74 -18.95 -11.44 8.97
CA PHE A 74 -18.16 -11.91 10.10
C PHE A 74 -16.72 -12.25 9.67
N PHE A 75 -16.56 -13.00 8.56
CA PHE A 75 -15.24 -13.25 7.98
C PHE A 75 -14.52 -11.97 7.54
N GLY A 76 -15.24 -11.02 6.98
CA GLY A 76 -14.74 -9.69 6.63
C GLY A 76 -14.20 -8.94 7.85
N MET A 77 -14.89 -8.99 8.99
CA MET A 77 -14.43 -8.40 10.25
C MET A 77 -13.15 -9.08 10.77
N VAL A 78 -13.10 -10.41 10.80
CA VAL A 78 -11.90 -11.14 11.24
C VAL A 78 -10.70 -10.81 10.35
N SER A 79 -10.91 -10.79 9.03
CA SER A 79 -9.89 -10.39 8.05
C SER A 79 -9.40 -8.96 8.25
N SER A 80 -10.32 -8.04 8.54
CA SER A 80 -10.02 -6.64 8.86
C SER A 80 -9.07 -6.51 10.06
N ILE A 81 -9.39 -7.21 11.15
CA ILE A 81 -8.59 -7.20 12.37
C ILE A 81 -7.21 -7.83 12.12
N TYR A 82 -7.15 -8.94 11.39
CA TYR A 82 -5.89 -9.59 11.04
C TYR A 82 -5.00 -8.69 10.19
N ASN A 83 -5.57 -8.01 9.20
CA ASN A 83 -4.84 -7.08 8.34
C ASN A 83 -4.28 -5.90 9.16
N LEU A 84 -5.09 -5.34 10.06
CA LEU A 84 -4.66 -4.28 10.97
C LEU A 84 -3.52 -4.73 11.90
N TYR A 85 -3.60 -5.92 12.47
CA TYR A 85 -2.55 -6.48 13.31
C TYR A 85 -1.23 -6.66 12.54
N ARG A 86 -1.30 -7.13 11.28
CA ARG A 86 -0.14 -7.26 10.41
C ARG A 86 0.52 -5.91 10.17
N VAL A 87 -0.25 -4.89 9.77
CA VAL A 87 0.27 -3.54 9.53
C VAL A 87 0.97 -2.99 10.77
N TYR A 88 0.34 -3.09 11.94
CA TYR A 88 0.93 -2.63 13.19
C TYR A 88 2.24 -3.35 13.53
N LYS A 89 2.31 -4.67 13.30
CA LYS A 89 3.51 -5.47 13.55
C LYS A 89 4.66 -5.11 12.60
N ASP A 90 4.35 -4.86 11.33
CA ASP A 90 5.35 -4.53 10.31
C ASP A 90 5.94 -3.12 10.52
N ASP A 91 5.13 -2.15 10.94
CA ASP A 91 5.59 -0.81 11.31
C ASP A 91 6.58 -0.85 12.48
N ARG A 92 6.35 -1.71 13.48
CA ARG A 92 7.27 -1.90 14.61
C ARG A 92 8.61 -2.48 14.19
N ARG A 93 8.63 -3.39 13.20
CA ARG A 93 9.86 -4.03 12.70
C ARG A 93 10.74 -3.10 11.85
N LYS A 94 10.18 -2.10 11.18
CA LYS A 94 10.95 -1.12 10.38
C LYS A 94 11.65 -0.03 11.20
N SER A 95 11.34 0.06 12.50
CA SER A 95 11.92 1.05 13.43
C SER A 95 13.17 0.55 14.19
N HIS A 96 13.66 -0.64 13.86
CA HIS A 96 14.95 -1.21 14.28
C HIS A 96 15.70 -1.69 13.04
#